data_AF-A0A432QK41-F1
#
_entry.id   AF-A0A432QK41-F1
#
_cell.length_a   1.000
_cell.length_b   1.000
_cell.length_c   1.000
_cell.angle_alpha   90.00
_cell.angle_beta   90.00
_cell.angle_gamma   90.00
#
_symmetry.space_group_name_H-M   'P 1'
#
loop_
_entity.id
_entity.type
_entity.pdbx_description
1 polymer ?
#
loop_
_entity_poly.entity_id
_entity_poly.type
_entity_poly.pdbx_seq_one_letter_code
_entity_poly.pdbx_strand_id
1 'polypeptide(L)'
;IGIFSLNDMMAAYRCLFGLGEKGSMLVSIKDTGELGLLSTLVRALDDKNIRCTRLIRSPGREGRVPPAIYLRVNTFNLSSVHQVIEDAGFTLLPPDRINREVL
;
A
#
# COMPACT_ATOMS: atom_id res chain seq x y z
N ILE A 1 -30.94 9.18 -14.75
CA ILE A 1 -30.44 8.12 -13.84
C ILE A 1 -29.88 7.02 -14.75
N GLY A 2 -28.56 6.77 -14.71
CA GLY A 2 -27.88 5.84 -15.60
C GLY A 2 -27.72 4.45 -14.97
N ILE A 3 -27.43 3.44 -15.80
CA ILE A 3 -27.10 2.09 -15.35
C ILE A 3 -25.67 2.10 -14.83
N PHE A 4 -25.47 1.71 -13.57
CA PHE A 4 -24.15 1.47 -12.99
C PHE A 4 -23.81 -0.02 -13.13
N SER A 5 -22.78 -0.34 -13.89
CA SER A 5 -22.36 -1.72 -14.14
C SER A 5 -21.19 -2.15 -13.26
N LEU A 6 -20.94 -3.46 -13.21
CA LEU A 6 -19.76 -4.01 -12.56
C LEU A 6 -18.47 -3.48 -13.19
N ASN A 7 -18.46 -3.24 -14.51
CA ASN A 7 -17.30 -2.68 -15.19
C ASN A 7 -17.01 -1.26 -14.74
N ASP A 8 -18.04 -0.44 -14.51
CA ASP A 8 -17.87 0.93 -14.01
C ASP A 8 -17.28 0.92 -12.60
N MET A 9 -17.78 0.01 -11.75
CA MET A 9 -17.22 -0.22 -10.42
C MET A 9 -15.75 -0.63 -10.52
N MET A 10 -15.41 -1.65 -11.30
CA MET A 10 -14.04 -2.13 -11.43
C MET A 10 -13.10 -1.05 -12.00
N ALA A 11 -13.55 -0.26 -12.97
CA ALA A 11 -12.80 0.87 -13.50
C ALA A 11 -12.53 1.94 -12.42
N ALA A 12 -13.54 2.28 -11.63
CA ALA A 12 -13.40 3.21 -10.51
C ALA A 12 -12.42 2.69 -9.45
N TYR A 13 -12.50 1.41 -9.09
CA TYR A 13 -11.56 0.77 -8.15
C TYR A 13 -10.14 0.77 -8.69
N ARG A 14 -9.94 0.43 -9.97
CA ARG A 14 -8.60 0.49 -10.59
C ARG A 14 -8.02 1.91 -10.53
N CYS A 15 -8.82 2.92 -10.78
CA CYS A 15 -8.40 4.32 -10.67
C CYS A 15 -8.10 4.72 -9.21
N LEU A 16 -8.99 4.38 -8.27
CA LEU A 16 -8.87 4.71 -6.83
C LEU A 16 -7.79 3.91 -6.09
N PHE A 17 -7.30 2.82 -6.69
CA PHE A 17 -6.12 2.09 -6.20
C PHE A 17 -4.90 2.15 -7.14
N GLY A 18 -4.97 2.83 -8.28
CA GLY A 18 -3.84 3.11 -9.18
C GLY A 18 -3.37 1.90 -9.97
N LEU A 19 -4.21 0.86 -10.06
CA LEU A 19 -3.87 -0.42 -10.67
C LEU A 19 -3.57 -0.24 -12.17
N GLY A 20 -2.28 -0.29 -12.54
CA GLY A 20 -1.81 -0.12 -13.91
C GLY A 20 -1.19 1.25 -14.21
N GLU A 21 -1.08 2.15 -13.22
CA GLU A 21 -0.34 3.41 -13.37
C GLU A 21 1.17 3.14 -13.51
N LYS A 22 1.81 3.78 -14.50
CA LYS A 22 3.26 3.66 -14.72
C LYS A 22 4.02 4.14 -13.49
N GLY A 23 4.96 3.33 -13.01
CA GLY A 23 5.78 3.66 -11.85
C GLY A 23 5.07 3.52 -10.50
N SER A 24 3.78 3.16 -10.47
CA SER A 24 3.08 2.89 -9.21
C SER A 24 3.47 1.52 -8.68
N MET A 25 4.30 1.50 -7.64
CA MET A 25 4.70 0.28 -6.95
C MET A 25 3.90 0.10 -5.67
N LEU A 26 3.52 -1.14 -5.37
CA LEU A 26 2.86 -1.51 -4.11
C LEU A 26 3.92 -1.98 -3.11
N VAL A 27 3.90 -1.39 -1.93
CA VAL A 27 4.72 -1.78 -0.79
C VAL A 27 3.81 -2.22 0.35
N SER A 28 4.16 -3.32 0.99
CA SER A 28 3.40 -3.90 2.08
C SER A 28 4.24 -3.86 3.35
N ILE A 29 3.65 -3.40 4.45
CA ILE A 29 4.31 -3.22 5.73
C ILE A 29 3.49 -3.95 6.79
N LYS A 30 4.16 -4.59 7.75
CA LYS A 30 3.50 -5.21 8.90
C LYS A 30 2.88 -4.11 9.77
N ASP A 31 1.59 -4.25 10.08
CA ASP A 31 0.93 -3.36 11.03
C ASP A 31 1.10 -3.89 12.46
N THR A 32 1.71 -3.09 13.34
CA THR A 32 1.92 -3.45 14.75
C THR A 32 0.77 -3.05 15.66
N GLY A 33 -0.22 -2.29 15.15
CA GLY A 33 -1.35 -1.81 15.94
C GLY A 33 -1.08 -0.50 16.69
N GLU A 34 0.14 0.02 16.66
CA GLU A 34 0.52 1.24 17.39
C GLU A 34 -0.23 2.50 16.90
N LEU A 35 -0.49 3.42 17.83
CA LEU A 35 -1.06 4.73 17.54
C LEU A 35 -0.01 5.61 16.85
N GLY A 36 -0.43 6.37 15.84
CA GLY A 36 0.46 7.28 15.09
C GLY A 36 1.37 6.61 14.06
N LEU A 37 1.27 5.29 13.88
CA LEU A 37 2.13 4.53 12.98
C LEU A 37 2.03 5.02 11.51
N LEU A 38 0.83 5.36 11.04
CA LEU A 38 0.62 5.93 9.70
C LEU A 38 1.26 7.31 9.55
N SER A 39 1.13 8.19 10.55
CA SER A 39 1.76 9.52 10.51
C SER A 39 3.28 9.43 10.50
N THR A 40 3.86 8.51 11.27
CA THR A 40 5.31 8.27 11.28
C THR A 40 5.79 7.79 9.91
N LEU A 41 5.05 6.85 9.30
CA LEU A 41 5.37 6.34 7.96
C LEU A 41 5.33 7.44 6.91
N VAL A 42 4.25 8.23 6.87
CA VAL A 42 4.10 9.32 5.88
C VAL A 42 5.22 10.35 6.05
N ARG A 43 5.53 10.73 7.30
CA ARG A 43 6.62 11.67 7.58
C ARG A 43 7.98 11.15 7.11
N ALA A 44 8.30 9.88 7.35
CA ALA A 44 9.55 9.28 6.89
C ALA A 44 9.70 9.33 5.35
N LEU A 45 8.61 9.13 4.62
CA LEU A 45 8.59 9.23 3.16
C LEU A 45 8.73 10.69 2.69
N ASP A 46 8.01 11.62 3.32
CA ASP A 46 8.05 13.04 3.00
C ASP A 46 9.44 13.65 3.24
N ASP A 47 10.12 13.28 4.33
CA ASP A 47 11.49 13.72 4.66
C ASP A 47 12.52 13.32 3.57
N LYS A 48 12.17 12.34 2.74
CA LYS A 48 12.97 11.84 1.61
C LYS A 48 12.37 12.21 0.25
N ASN A 49 11.36 13.08 0.23
CA ASN A 49 10.64 13.53 -0.95
C ASN A 49 10.05 12.37 -1.78
N ILE A 50 9.66 11.28 -1.11
CA ILE A 50 9.03 10.11 -1.72
C ILE A 50 7.52 10.34 -1.72
N ARG A 51 6.95 10.55 -2.90
CA ARG A 51 5.52 10.77 -3.05
C ARG A 51 4.73 9.46 -2.89
N CYS A 52 4.01 9.37 -1.78
CA CYS A 52 2.92 8.42 -1.59
C CYS A 52 1.66 8.93 -2.31
N THR A 53 0.96 8.04 -3.02
CA THR A 53 -0.32 8.38 -3.68
C THR A 53 -1.52 7.70 -3.02
N ARG A 54 -1.33 6.51 -2.44
CA ARG A 54 -2.37 5.79 -1.69
C ARG A 54 -1.78 5.11 -0.46
N LEU A 55 -2.51 5.16 0.65
CA LEU A 55 -2.17 4.52 1.91
C LEU A 55 -3.42 3.84 2.47
N ILE A 56 -3.33 2.54 2.75
CA ILE A 56 -4.46 1.72 3.22
C ILE A 56 -3.97 0.92 4.40
N ARG A 57 -4.62 1.07 5.55
CA ARG A 57 -4.43 0.20 6.70
C ARG A 57 -5.49 -0.89 6.66
N SER A 58 -5.07 -2.14 6.60
CA SER A 58 -5.94 -3.31 6.66
C SER A 58 -5.78 -3.98 8.02
N PRO A 59 -6.87 -4.18 8.78
CA PRO A 59 -6.82 -4.93 10.03
C PRO A 59 -6.51 -6.42 9.81
N GLY A 60 -6.39 -6.86 8.57
CA GLY A 60 -6.26 -8.27 8.22
C GLY A 60 -7.56 -9.03 8.47
N ARG A 61 -7.44 -10.36 8.46
CA ARG A 61 -8.51 -11.29 8.80
C ARG A 61 -7.92 -12.42 9.62
N GLU A 62 -8.47 -12.63 10.80
CA GLU A 62 -8.02 -13.65 11.73
C GLU A 62 -7.87 -15.02 11.05
N GLY A 63 -6.72 -15.65 11.24
CA GLY A 63 -6.38 -16.96 10.65
C GLY A 63 -6.16 -16.99 9.12
N ARG A 64 -6.22 -15.86 8.41
CA ARG A 64 -5.98 -15.80 6.96
C ARG A 64 -4.92 -14.77 6.58
N VAL A 65 -5.19 -13.50 6.88
CA VAL A 65 -4.37 -12.37 6.43
C VAL A 65 -3.91 -11.58 7.66
N PRO A 66 -2.60 -11.43 7.90
CA PRO A 66 -2.13 -10.61 9.00
C PRO A 66 -2.48 -9.13 8.77
N PRO A 67 -2.63 -8.33 9.85
CA PRO A 67 -2.73 -6.88 9.74
C PRO A 67 -1.56 -6.29 8.94
N ALA A 68 -1.86 -5.40 8.01
CA ALA A 68 -0.88 -4.84 7.11
C ALA A 68 -1.24 -3.43 6.66
N ILE A 69 -0.22 -2.66 6.33
CA ILE A 69 -0.33 -1.36 5.70
C ILE A 69 0.16 -1.49 4.26
N TYR A 70 -0.69 -1.07 3.34
CA TYR A 70 -0.42 -1.05 1.92
C TYR A 70 -0.18 0.39 1.48
N LEU A 71 0.97 0.59 0.84
CA LEU A 71 1.43 1.88 0.38
C LEU A 71 1.65 1.81 -1.13
N ARG A 72 1.15 2.81 -1.87
CA ARG A 72 1.52 2.99 -3.27
C ARG A 72 2.38 4.22 -3.44
N VAL A 73 3.59 3.99 -3.93
CA VAL A 73 4.58 5.00 -4.24
C VAL A 73 4.75 5.12 -5.74
N ASN A 74 4.90 6.34 -6.23
CA ASN A 74 5.26 6.58 -7.63
C ASN A 74 6.76 6.79 -7.71
N THR A 75 7.50 5.73 -7.99
CA THR A 75 8.97 5.77 -8.09
C THR A 75 9.50 4.62 -8.94
N PHE A 76 10.65 4.85 -9.57
CA PHE A 76 11.43 3.81 -10.24
C PHE A 76 12.53 3.23 -9.33
N ASN A 77 12.79 3.84 -8.17
CA ASN A 77 13.75 3.37 -7.19
C ASN A 77 13.03 2.77 -5.98
N LEU A 78 12.58 1.53 -6.12
CA LEU A 78 11.89 0.83 -5.04
C LEU A 78 12.82 0.52 -3.85
N SER A 79 14.11 0.26 -4.13
CA SER A 79 15.10 -0.04 -3.11
C SER A 79 15.29 1.12 -2.12
N SER A 80 15.33 2.37 -2.59
CA SER A 80 15.40 3.51 -1.69
C SER A 80 14.16 3.65 -0.82
N VAL A 81 12.97 3.30 -1.35
CA VAL A 81 11.73 3.32 -0.56
C VAL A 81 11.78 2.27 0.54
N HIS A 82 12.24 1.05 0.21
CA HIS A 82 12.40 -0.02 1.18
C HIS A 82 13.36 0.38 2.30
N GLN A 83 14.52 0.96 1.95
CA GLN A 83 15.49 1.41 2.92
C GLN A 83 14.92 2.49 3.86
N VAL A 84 14.20 3.47 3.34
CA VAL A 84 13.57 4.52 4.17
C VAL A 84 12.54 3.95 5.14
N ILE A 85 11.78 2.95 4.70
CA ILE A 85 10.79 2.25 5.53
C ILE A 85 11.50 1.46 6.64
N GLU A 86 12.55 0.71 6.30
CA GLU A 86 13.33 -0.06 7.28
C GLU A 86 14.07 0.83 8.28
N ASP A 87 14.70 1.91 7.81
CA ASP A 87 15.40 2.91 8.64
C ASP A 87 14.44 3.60 9.63
N ALA A 88 13.16 3.74 9.26
CA ALA A 88 12.11 4.26 10.12
C ALA A 88 11.53 3.20 11.10
N GLY A 89 12.11 2.00 11.13
CA GLY A 89 11.77 0.93 12.08
C GLY A 89 10.61 0.03 11.64
N PHE A 90 10.16 0.14 10.38
CA PHE A 90 9.07 -0.68 9.86
C PHE A 90 9.57 -2.00 9.28
N THR A 91 8.73 -3.04 9.34
CA THR A 91 9.01 -4.33 8.71
C THR A 91 8.27 -4.46 7.39
N LEU A 92 9.00 -4.63 6.29
CA LEU A 92 8.44 -4.93 4.98
C LEU A 92 7.88 -6.35 4.92
N LEU A 93 6.73 -6.50 4.27
CA LEU A 93 6.13 -7.79 3.95
C LEU A 93 6.48 -8.19 2.51
N PRO A 94 6.75 -9.48 2.25
CA PRO A 94 7.08 -9.93 0.90
C PRO A 94 5.89 -9.78 -0.06
N PRO A 95 6.15 -9.53 -1.36
CA PRO A 95 5.12 -9.26 -2.37
C PRO A 95 4.13 -10.43 -2.57
N ASP A 96 4.57 -11.67 -2.32
CA ASP A 96 3.80 -12.89 -2.59
C ASP A 96 2.60 -13.14 -1.66
N ARG A 97 2.45 -12.36 -0.57
CA ARG A 97 1.33 -12.57 0.35
C ARG A 97 -0.02 -12.03 -0.15
N ILE A 98 -0.04 -11.23 -1.22
CA ILE A 98 -1.29 -10.63 -1.75
C ILE A 98 -1.92 -11.48 -2.86
N ASN A 99 -1.13 -12.18 -3.67
CA ASN A 99 -1.61 -12.83 -4.89
C ASN A 99 -2.21 -14.24 -4.71
N ARG A 100 -2.09 -14.87 -3.53
CA ARG A 100 -2.53 -16.26 -3.34
C ARG A 100 -3.98 -16.44 -2.88
N GLU A 101 -4.70 -15.37 -2.55
CA GLU A 101 -6.08 -15.49 -2.00
C GLU A 101 -7.14 -14.73 -2.81
N VAL A 102 -6.80 -14.19 -3.99
CA VAL A 102 -7.75 -13.50 -4.88
C VAL A 102 -8.05 -14.31 -6.15
N LEU A 103 -7.68 -15.60 -6.18
CA LEU A 103 -8.09 -16.58 -7.19
C LEU A 103 -8.72 -17.80 -6.53
#